data_AF-A0A7W4BVH1-F1
#
_entry.id   AF-A0A7W4BVH1-F1
#
_cell.length_a   1.000
_cell.length_b   1.000
_cell.length_c   1.000
_cell.angle_alpha   90.00
_cell.angle_beta   90.00
_cell.angle_gamma   90.00
#
_symmetry.space_group_name_H-M   'P 1'
#
loop_
_entity.id
_entity.type
_entity.pdbx_description
1 polymer ?
#
loop_
_entity_poly.entity_id
_entity_poly.type
_entity_poly.pdbx_seq_one_letter_code
_entity_poly.pdbx_strand_id
1 'polypeptide(L)'
;MNSKIQNRIEKNKMMLSSIVNTYFLADQNQKLFGQLLDNPDLLVRWDGSYALNGVNNIRFSLYMYVLSEMRAILFDTHKKVASIHNIFNSLEDENFLNQLRKFFCDTSQKEILSFDRNLSEETKDYFRAEDNKLKATWFDKLLEQATTNYKVLLTSEIGSRVNNARNKMISHKEFQSADDIGRRVFEANDFGLVYSDARDIIDMSHDIIFPLYSLFTKSHFDSKNSMNHHKIVAKEFWAK
;
A
#
# COMPACT_ATOMS: atom_id res chain seq x y z
N MET A 1 28.69 -6.87 -7.57
CA MET A 1 27.82 -5.68 -7.55
C MET A 1 28.53 -4.56 -6.79
N ASN A 2 28.44 -3.29 -7.22
CA ASN A 2 29.10 -2.16 -6.53
C ASN A 2 28.41 -1.85 -5.18
N SER A 3 29.18 -1.62 -4.12
CA SER A 3 28.70 -1.25 -2.77
C SER A 3 27.65 -0.12 -2.78
N LYS A 4 27.84 0.91 -3.62
CA LYS A 4 26.88 2.03 -3.75
C LYS A 4 25.51 1.58 -4.26
N ILE A 5 25.48 0.63 -5.19
CA ILE A 5 24.23 0.08 -5.74
C ILE A 5 23.56 -0.82 -4.71
N GLN A 6 24.32 -1.68 -4.03
CA GLN A 6 23.80 -2.54 -2.98
C GLN A 6 23.15 -1.73 -1.86
N ASN A 7 23.80 -0.66 -1.40
CA ASN A 7 23.23 0.26 -0.40
C ASN A 7 21.94 0.93 -0.88
N ARG A 8 21.82 1.24 -2.18
CA ARG A 8 20.58 1.79 -2.76
C ARG A 8 19.46 0.74 -2.80
N ILE A 9 19.76 -0.52 -3.11
CA ILE A 9 18.78 -1.62 -3.07
C ILE A 9 18.28 -1.80 -1.64
N GLU A 10 19.18 -1.90 -0.66
CA GLU A 10 18.80 -2.05 0.75
C GLU A 10 18.00 -0.86 1.28
N LYS A 11 18.36 0.38 0.90
CA LYS A 11 17.57 1.56 1.25
C LYS A 11 16.14 1.48 0.72
N ASN A 12 15.96 1.15 -0.57
CA ASN A 12 14.64 1.03 -1.18
C ASN A 12 13.84 -0.13 -0.57
N LYS A 13 14.51 -1.25 -0.23
CA LYS A 13 13.91 -2.36 0.51
C LYS A 13 13.39 -1.94 1.88
N MET A 14 14.17 -1.17 2.65
CA MET A 14 13.72 -0.62 3.94
C MET A 14 12.52 0.32 3.77
N MET A 15 12.54 1.19 2.75
CA MET A 15 11.40 2.05 2.43
C MET A 15 10.16 1.23 2.09
N LEU A 16 10.28 0.19 1.25
CA LEU A 16 9.17 -0.69 0.89
C LEU A 16 8.62 -1.47 2.09
N SER A 17 9.47 -1.95 2.99
CA SER A 17 9.00 -2.57 4.24
C SER A 17 8.21 -1.59 5.10
N SER A 18 8.66 -0.34 5.21
CA SER A 18 7.90 0.71 5.90
C SER A 18 6.55 0.97 5.23
N ILE A 19 6.52 1.07 3.90
CA ILE A 19 5.29 1.27 3.12
C ILE A 19 4.32 0.11 3.33
N VAL A 20 4.79 -1.14 3.27
CA VAL A 20 3.95 -2.34 3.46
C VAL A 20 3.35 -2.37 4.87
N ASN A 21 4.13 -2.05 5.90
CA ASN A 21 3.61 -1.98 7.27
C ASN A 21 2.51 -0.93 7.41
N THR A 22 2.73 0.28 6.90
CA THR A 22 1.73 1.35 6.91
C THR A 22 0.50 0.99 6.09
N TYR A 23 0.68 0.36 4.91
CA TYR A 23 -0.42 -0.14 4.09
C TYR A 23 -1.30 -1.12 4.87
N PHE A 24 -0.71 -2.07 5.60
CA PHE A 24 -1.51 -3.02 6.39
C PHE A 24 -2.22 -2.38 7.57
N LEU A 25 -1.62 -1.38 8.22
CA LEU A 25 -2.31 -0.60 9.25
C LEU A 25 -3.50 0.18 8.65
N ALA A 26 -3.31 0.78 7.47
CA ALA A 26 -4.38 1.44 6.75
C ALA A 26 -5.49 0.46 6.33
N ASP A 27 -5.15 -0.72 5.82
CA ASP A 27 -6.13 -1.76 5.48
C ASP A 27 -6.90 -2.24 6.73
N GLN A 28 -6.24 -2.48 7.86
CA GLN A 28 -6.91 -2.84 9.12
C GLN A 28 -7.94 -1.79 9.54
N ASN A 29 -7.56 -0.51 9.51
CA ASN A 29 -8.46 0.59 9.84
C ASN A 29 -9.58 0.73 8.80
N GLN A 30 -9.28 0.48 7.52
CA GLN A 30 -10.28 0.44 6.45
C GLN A 30 -11.30 -0.68 6.69
N LYS A 31 -10.88 -1.87 7.14
CA LYS A 31 -11.82 -2.97 7.45
C LYS A 31 -12.70 -2.66 8.65
N LEU A 32 -12.14 -2.05 9.71
CA LEU A 32 -12.93 -1.57 10.86
C LEU A 32 -13.97 -0.52 10.43
N PHE A 33 -13.53 0.44 9.62
CA PHE A 33 -14.40 1.48 9.06
C PHE A 33 -15.47 0.90 8.13
N GLY A 34 -15.10 -0.03 7.26
CA GLY A 34 -16.00 -0.70 6.32
C GLY A 34 -17.14 -1.42 7.01
N GLN A 35 -16.91 -2.03 8.18
CA GLN A 35 -17.99 -2.64 8.96
C GLN A 35 -19.05 -1.61 9.41
N LEU A 36 -18.64 -0.38 9.75
CA LEU A 36 -19.57 0.69 10.12
C LEU A 36 -20.37 1.24 8.93
N LEU A 37 -19.87 1.09 7.70
CA LEU A 37 -20.58 1.50 6.49
C LEU A 37 -21.51 0.40 5.98
N ASP A 38 -21.01 -0.83 5.93
CA ASP A 38 -21.67 -1.95 5.27
C ASP A 38 -22.75 -2.60 6.14
N ASN A 39 -22.78 -2.32 7.46
CA ASN A 39 -23.77 -2.87 8.39
C ASN A 39 -24.52 -1.76 9.14
N PRO A 40 -25.56 -1.17 8.53
CA PRO A 40 -26.37 -0.12 9.17
C PRO A 40 -26.94 -0.51 10.53
N ASP A 41 -27.27 -1.79 10.71
CA ASP A 41 -27.79 -2.34 11.97
C ASP A 41 -26.83 -2.18 13.16
N LEU A 42 -25.52 -2.07 12.91
CA LEU A 42 -24.56 -1.74 13.96
C LEU A 42 -24.85 -0.35 14.52
N LEU A 43 -25.08 0.63 13.64
CA LEU A 43 -25.34 2.02 14.04
C LEU A 43 -26.69 2.17 14.77
N VAL A 44 -27.69 1.36 14.40
CA VAL A 44 -29.01 1.35 15.06
C VAL A 44 -28.90 1.06 16.56
N ARG A 45 -27.92 0.27 17.01
CA ARG A 45 -27.70 -0.03 18.44
C ARG A 45 -27.47 1.21 19.30
N TRP A 46 -26.95 2.27 18.71
CA TRP A 46 -26.62 3.51 19.40
C TRP A 46 -27.57 4.65 19.05
N ASP A 47 -28.58 4.39 18.21
CA ASP A 47 -29.57 5.39 17.82
C ASP A 47 -30.32 5.95 19.04
N GLY A 48 -30.60 7.25 19.03
CA GLY A 48 -31.23 7.96 20.15
C GLY A 48 -30.36 8.11 21.41
N SER A 49 -29.05 7.78 21.36
CA SER A 49 -28.13 7.89 22.51
C SER A 49 -26.91 8.78 22.22
N TYR A 50 -26.25 9.27 23.28
CA TYR A 50 -24.97 9.99 23.14
C TYR A 50 -23.87 9.14 22.50
N ALA A 51 -23.99 7.80 22.54
CA ALA A 51 -23.02 6.90 21.91
C ALA A 51 -23.00 7.02 20.38
N LEU A 52 -24.10 7.49 19.75
CA LEU A 52 -24.14 7.76 18.30
C LEU A 52 -23.10 8.81 17.89
N ASN A 53 -22.93 9.85 18.71
CA ASN A 53 -21.89 10.87 18.45
C ASN A 53 -20.49 10.25 18.57
N GLY A 54 -20.29 9.34 19.53
CA GLY A 54 -19.04 8.59 19.69
C GLY A 54 -18.71 7.73 18.48
N VAL A 55 -19.66 6.93 17.98
CA VAL A 55 -19.42 6.06 16.83
C VAL A 55 -19.19 6.84 15.53
N ASN A 56 -19.87 7.98 15.36
CA ASN A 56 -19.63 8.88 14.22
C ASN A 56 -18.22 9.49 14.27
N ASN A 57 -17.72 9.85 15.45
CA ASN A 57 -16.33 10.30 15.62
C ASN A 57 -15.32 9.19 15.28
N ILE A 58 -15.58 7.95 15.69
CA ILE A 58 -14.74 6.80 15.32
C ILE A 58 -14.76 6.61 13.80
N ARG A 59 -15.94 6.63 13.17
CA ARG A 59 -16.12 6.50 11.73
C ARG A 59 -15.28 7.53 10.97
N PHE A 60 -15.38 8.80 11.36
CA PHE A 60 -14.60 9.87 10.75
C PHE A 60 -13.11 9.69 11.01
N SER A 61 -12.70 9.38 12.24
CA SER A 61 -11.28 9.21 12.60
C SER A 61 -10.61 8.08 11.82
N LEU A 62 -11.28 6.92 11.68
CA LEU A 62 -10.78 5.79 10.90
C LEU A 62 -10.65 6.17 9.42
N TYR A 63 -11.66 6.82 8.86
CA TYR A 63 -11.63 7.29 7.47
C TYR A 63 -10.45 8.24 7.22
N MET A 64 -10.29 9.26 8.07
CA MET A 64 -9.22 10.25 7.94
C MET A 64 -7.83 9.63 8.13
N TYR A 65 -7.71 8.65 9.03
CA TYR A 65 -6.47 7.91 9.23
C TYR A 65 -6.06 7.19 7.93
N VAL A 66 -6.98 6.42 7.33
CA VAL A 66 -6.70 5.70 6.08
C VAL A 66 -6.25 6.66 4.98
N LEU A 67 -6.98 7.75 4.74
CA LEU A 67 -6.62 8.72 3.71
C LEU A 67 -5.25 9.36 3.97
N SER A 68 -4.95 9.71 5.22
CA SER A 68 -3.69 10.35 5.59
C SER A 68 -2.48 9.42 5.36
N GLU A 69 -2.57 8.18 5.85
CA GLU A 69 -1.50 7.19 5.71
C GLU A 69 -1.29 6.81 4.24
N MET A 70 -2.37 6.54 3.53
CA MET A 70 -2.31 6.20 2.10
C MET A 70 -1.73 7.35 1.28
N ARG A 71 -2.11 8.60 1.58
CA ARG A 71 -1.51 9.77 0.94
C ARG A 71 0.00 9.85 1.20
N ALA A 72 0.43 9.62 2.43
CA ALA A 72 1.84 9.70 2.82
C ALA A 72 2.69 8.66 2.07
N ILE A 73 2.25 7.40 2.04
CA ILE A 73 3.02 6.32 1.41
C ILE A 73 2.94 6.33 -0.11
N LEU A 74 1.94 6.96 -0.73
CA LEU A 74 1.78 6.97 -2.19
C LEU A 74 2.37 8.22 -2.85
N PHE A 75 2.12 9.41 -2.27
CA PHE A 75 2.32 10.68 -2.95
C PHE A 75 3.35 11.61 -2.30
N ASP A 76 3.87 11.30 -1.11
CA ASP A 76 4.83 12.21 -0.46
C ASP A 76 6.15 12.29 -1.24
N THR A 77 6.57 13.51 -1.58
CA THR A 77 7.73 13.78 -2.43
C THR A 77 8.98 14.15 -1.62
N HIS A 78 8.87 14.23 -0.29
CA HIS A 78 10.01 14.58 0.54
C HIS A 78 11.04 13.44 0.54
N LYS A 79 12.30 13.74 0.16
CA LYS A 79 13.37 12.76 -0.12
C LYS A 79 13.73 11.79 1.03
N LYS A 80 13.30 12.09 2.26
CA LYS A 80 13.53 11.27 3.46
C LYS A 80 12.32 10.42 3.86
N VAL A 81 11.23 10.47 3.10
CA VAL A 81 10.00 9.73 3.39
C VAL A 81 9.97 8.44 2.59
N ALA A 82 9.52 7.35 3.22
CA ALA A 82 9.23 6.10 2.56
C ALA A 82 7.91 6.22 1.79
N SER A 83 8.02 6.55 0.51
CA SER A 83 6.86 6.67 -0.39
C SER A 83 7.11 6.00 -1.73
N ILE A 84 6.04 5.54 -2.38
CA ILE A 84 6.05 4.95 -3.71
C ILE A 84 6.59 5.93 -4.75
N HIS A 85 6.24 7.22 -4.64
CA HIS A 85 6.84 8.27 -5.45
C HIS A 85 8.38 8.24 -5.40
N ASN A 86 8.96 8.16 -4.21
CA ASN A 86 10.43 8.11 -4.06
C ASN A 86 11.04 6.80 -4.55
N ILE A 87 10.31 5.68 -4.49
CA ILE A 87 10.76 4.41 -5.11
C ILE A 87 10.82 4.58 -6.64
N PHE A 88 9.78 5.12 -7.27
CA PHE A 88 9.78 5.36 -8.71
C PHE A 88 10.85 6.35 -9.15
N ASN A 89 11.06 7.44 -8.41
CA ASN A 89 12.17 8.36 -8.66
C ASN A 89 13.54 7.66 -8.63
N SER A 90 13.71 6.62 -7.79
CA SER A 90 14.95 5.83 -7.78
C SER A 90 15.08 4.92 -9.01
N LEU A 91 13.97 4.50 -9.61
CA LEU A 91 13.92 3.61 -10.78
C LEU A 91 14.12 4.35 -12.11
N GLU A 92 14.03 5.68 -12.12
CA GLU A 92 14.34 6.53 -13.30
C GLU A 92 15.82 6.46 -13.72
N ASP A 93 16.71 6.10 -12.80
CA ASP A 93 18.14 5.88 -13.10
C ASP A 93 18.32 4.53 -13.81
N GLU A 94 18.49 4.57 -15.13
CA GLU A 94 18.66 3.38 -15.98
C GLU A 94 19.81 2.48 -15.54
N ASN A 95 20.92 3.05 -15.06
CA ASN A 95 22.05 2.25 -14.58
C ASN A 95 21.65 1.51 -13.30
N PHE A 96 20.95 2.18 -12.37
CA PHE A 96 20.43 1.52 -11.18
C PHE A 96 19.40 0.43 -11.54
N LEU A 97 18.46 0.71 -12.43
CA LEU A 97 17.43 -0.23 -12.86
C LEU A 97 18.04 -1.50 -13.48
N ASN A 98 19.03 -1.33 -14.37
CA ASN A 98 19.76 -2.45 -14.96
C ASN A 98 20.50 -3.29 -13.93
N GLN A 99 21.07 -2.67 -12.90
CA GLN A 99 21.72 -3.41 -11.81
C GLN A 99 20.71 -4.10 -10.90
N LEU A 100 19.55 -3.48 -10.65
CA LEU A 100 18.45 -4.10 -9.90
C LEU A 100 17.93 -5.34 -10.64
N ARG A 101 17.77 -5.26 -11.97
CA ARG A 101 17.39 -6.41 -12.81
C ARG A 101 18.40 -7.54 -12.71
N LYS A 102 19.70 -7.24 -12.82
CA LYS A 102 20.79 -8.22 -12.62
C LYS A 102 20.73 -8.84 -11.23
N PHE A 103 20.54 -8.02 -10.19
CA PHE A 103 20.36 -8.50 -8.83
C PHE A 103 19.17 -9.45 -8.75
N PHE A 104 17.98 -9.06 -9.20
CA PHE A 104 16.76 -9.87 -9.15
C PHE A 104 16.93 -11.24 -9.83
N CYS A 105 17.53 -11.23 -11.02
CA CYS A 105 17.73 -12.43 -11.84
C CYS A 105 18.90 -13.30 -11.37
N ASP A 106 19.71 -12.85 -10.41
CA ASP A 106 20.84 -13.62 -9.91
C ASP A 106 20.36 -14.91 -9.22
N THR A 107 20.78 -16.04 -9.80
CA THR A 107 20.50 -17.42 -9.37
C THR A 107 21.77 -18.15 -8.90
N SER A 108 22.92 -17.47 -8.88
CA SER A 108 24.22 -18.08 -8.58
C SER A 108 24.27 -18.75 -7.21
N GLN A 109 23.55 -18.22 -6.22
CA GLN A 109 23.50 -18.75 -4.86
C GLN A 109 22.34 -19.73 -4.61
N LYS A 110 21.54 -20.07 -5.63
CA LYS A 110 20.42 -21.00 -5.48
C LYS A 110 20.96 -22.44 -5.48
N GLU A 111 20.73 -23.14 -4.38
CA GLU A 111 21.02 -24.57 -4.29
C GLU A 111 20.04 -25.35 -5.17
N ILE A 112 20.56 -26.24 -6.01
CA ILE A 112 19.76 -27.14 -6.86
C ILE A 112 19.90 -28.54 -6.31
N LEU A 113 18.80 -29.03 -5.73
CA LEU A 113 18.70 -30.36 -5.15
C LEU A 113 18.14 -31.34 -6.18
N SER A 114 18.73 -32.53 -6.23
CA SER A 114 18.19 -33.71 -6.94
C SER A 114 17.91 -34.82 -5.95
N PHE A 115 16.92 -35.66 -6.27
CA PHE A 115 16.57 -36.83 -5.46
C PHE A 115 17.72 -37.84 -5.34
N ASP A 116 18.54 -37.98 -6.38
CA ASP A 116 19.70 -38.88 -6.43
C ASP A 116 21.04 -38.17 -6.10
N ARG A 117 21.02 -36.85 -5.88
CA ARG A 117 22.18 -35.98 -5.61
C ARG A 117 23.30 -36.04 -6.67
N ASN A 118 23.02 -36.59 -7.85
CA ASN A 118 24.03 -36.86 -8.90
C ASN A 118 23.91 -35.93 -10.12
N LEU A 119 23.27 -34.77 -9.95
CA LEU A 119 23.23 -33.73 -10.99
C LEU A 119 24.65 -33.20 -11.29
N SER A 120 25.08 -33.29 -12.55
CA SER A 120 26.29 -32.62 -13.03
C SER A 120 26.18 -31.10 -12.91
N GLU A 121 27.31 -30.41 -12.75
CA GLU A 121 27.32 -28.93 -12.72
C GLU A 121 26.78 -28.34 -14.03
N GLU A 122 27.03 -28.97 -15.18
CA GLU A 122 26.49 -28.53 -16.47
C GLU A 122 24.95 -28.50 -16.48
N THR A 123 24.33 -29.51 -15.86
CA THR A 123 22.87 -29.57 -15.76
C THR A 123 22.34 -28.53 -14.75
N LYS A 124 23.06 -28.31 -13.65
CA LYS A 124 22.72 -27.22 -12.70
C LYS A 124 22.82 -25.86 -13.37
N ASP A 125 23.84 -25.63 -14.20
CA ASP A 125 24.03 -24.39 -14.94
C ASP A 125 22.93 -24.18 -15.99
N TYR A 126 22.49 -25.25 -16.67
CA TYR A 126 21.32 -25.19 -17.54
C TYR A 126 20.07 -24.72 -16.77
N PHE A 127 19.76 -25.32 -15.62
CA PHE A 127 18.62 -24.89 -14.79
C PHE A 127 18.76 -23.45 -14.27
N ARG A 128 19.98 -23.04 -13.87
CA ARG A 128 20.25 -21.65 -13.46
C ARG A 128 19.98 -20.66 -14.60
N ALA A 129 20.36 -21.01 -15.83
CA ALA A 129 20.13 -20.21 -17.02
C ALA A 129 18.64 -20.08 -17.36
N GLU A 130 17.88 -21.19 -17.30
CA GLU A 130 16.44 -21.16 -17.51
C GLU A 130 15.70 -20.37 -16.41
N ASP A 131 16.06 -20.54 -15.14
CA ASP A 131 15.49 -19.76 -14.02
C ASP A 131 15.82 -18.27 -14.16
N ASN A 132 17.02 -17.93 -14.64
CA ASN A 132 17.40 -16.54 -14.93
C ASN A 132 16.51 -15.90 -16.01
N LYS A 133 16.24 -16.61 -17.12
CA LYS A 133 15.33 -16.15 -18.18
C LYS A 133 13.90 -15.94 -17.68
N LEU A 134 13.39 -16.89 -16.89
CA LEU A 134 12.07 -16.78 -16.29
C LEU A 134 12.00 -15.57 -15.34
N LYS A 135 12.98 -15.41 -14.46
CA LYS A 135 13.07 -14.25 -13.56
C LYS A 135 13.18 -12.93 -14.31
N ALA A 136 13.89 -12.87 -15.42
CA ALA A 136 13.96 -11.68 -16.25
C ALA A 136 12.57 -11.29 -16.79
N THR A 137 11.79 -12.26 -17.27
CA THR A 137 10.41 -12.05 -17.71
C THR A 137 9.52 -11.57 -16.56
N TRP A 138 9.66 -12.17 -15.37
CA TRP A 138 8.94 -11.75 -14.17
C TRP A 138 9.31 -10.33 -13.73
N PHE A 139 10.58 -9.96 -13.78
CA PHE A 139 11.04 -8.62 -13.46
C PHE A 139 10.35 -7.59 -14.35
N ASP A 140 10.38 -7.82 -15.66
CA ASP A 140 9.82 -6.89 -16.64
C ASP A 140 8.30 -6.76 -16.44
N LYS A 141 7.60 -7.89 -16.20
CA LYS A 141 6.14 -7.90 -15.90
C LYS A 141 5.79 -7.14 -14.61
N LEU A 142 6.52 -7.36 -13.53
CA LEU A 142 6.27 -6.70 -12.23
C LEU A 142 6.53 -5.20 -12.32
N LEU A 143 7.59 -4.80 -13.03
CA LEU A 143 7.92 -3.40 -13.25
C LEU A 143 6.86 -2.70 -14.10
N GLU A 144 6.42 -3.34 -15.19
CA GLU A 144 5.35 -2.83 -16.05
C GLU A 144 4.04 -2.68 -15.28
N GLN A 145 3.63 -3.70 -14.52
CA GLN A 145 2.44 -3.67 -13.69
C GLN A 145 2.47 -2.50 -12.71
N ALA A 146 3.55 -2.38 -11.92
CA ALA A 146 3.69 -1.31 -10.94
C ALA A 146 3.65 0.07 -11.61
N THR A 147 4.40 0.24 -12.71
CA THR A 147 4.53 1.52 -13.42
C THR A 147 3.20 1.95 -14.02
N THR A 148 2.49 1.03 -14.67
CA THR A 148 1.20 1.29 -15.30
C THR A 148 0.15 1.67 -14.26
N ASN A 149 0.04 0.88 -13.19
CA ASN A 149 -0.91 1.14 -12.13
C ASN A 149 -0.60 2.44 -11.38
N TYR A 150 0.67 2.78 -11.18
CA TYR A 150 1.03 4.06 -10.56
C TYR A 150 0.68 5.25 -11.44
N LYS A 151 0.89 5.17 -12.76
CA LYS A 151 0.44 6.20 -13.71
C LYS A 151 -1.08 6.38 -13.69
N VAL A 152 -1.83 5.27 -13.68
CA VAL A 152 -3.29 5.28 -13.57
C VAL A 152 -3.71 5.92 -12.24
N LEU A 153 -3.08 5.57 -11.13
CA LEU A 153 -3.36 6.17 -9.83
C LEU A 153 -3.15 7.69 -9.86
N LEU A 154 -2.04 8.17 -10.43
CA LEU A 154 -1.73 9.61 -10.49
C LEU A 154 -2.74 10.42 -11.32
N THR A 155 -3.35 9.81 -12.34
CA THR A 155 -4.34 10.49 -13.20
C THR A 155 -5.79 10.22 -12.77
N SER A 156 -6.01 9.26 -11.87
CA SER A 156 -7.33 8.91 -11.36
C SER A 156 -7.93 10.01 -10.48
N GLU A 157 -9.26 10.09 -10.48
CA GLU A 157 -9.99 11.03 -9.63
C GLU A 157 -9.74 10.75 -8.13
N ILE A 158 -9.75 9.47 -7.74
CA ILE A 158 -9.42 9.03 -6.38
C ILE A 158 -8.01 9.43 -5.95
N GLY A 159 -7.00 9.25 -6.82
CA GLY A 159 -5.63 9.67 -6.54
C GLY A 159 -5.54 11.18 -6.29
N SER A 160 -6.23 11.98 -7.11
CA SER A 160 -6.33 13.43 -6.92
C SER A 160 -7.02 13.79 -5.60
N ARG A 161 -8.16 13.16 -5.29
CA ARG A 161 -8.90 13.39 -4.04
C ARG A 161 -8.06 13.06 -2.81
N VAL A 162 -7.42 11.90 -2.78
CA VAL A 162 -6.57 11.44 -1.66
C VAL A 162 -5.34 12.33 -1.51
N ASN A 163 -4.65 12.69 -2.60
CA ASN A 163 -3.48 13.55 -2.52
C ASN A 163 -3.83 14.95 -1.97
N ASN A 164 -5.00 15.46 -2.34
CA ASN A 164 -5.52 16.74 -1.87
C ASN A 164 -6.16 16.67 -0.47
N ALA A 165 -6.47 15.47 0.05
CA ALA A 165 -7.16 15.30 1.32
C ALA A 165 -6.44 16.02 2.47
N ARG A 166 -5.11 15.93 2.56
CA ARG A 166 -4.32 16.63 3.59
C ARG A 166 -4.49 18.15 3.56
N ASN A 167 -4.48 18.75 2.37
CA ASN A 167 -4.64 20.21 2.24
C ASN A 167 -6.04 20.64 2.63
N LYS A 168 -7.06 19.86 2.26
CA LYS A 168 -8.45 20.08 2.67
C LYS A 168 -8.63 19.91 4.19
N MET A 169 -8.02 18.88 4.79
CA MET A 169 -8.02 18.64 6.23
C MET A 169 -7.39 19.77 7.04
N ILE A 170 -6.26 20.31 6.57
CA ILE A 170 -5.54 21.37 7.28
C ILE A 170 -6.26 22.72 7.15
N SER A 171 -6.78 23.03 5.96
CA SER A 171 -7.50 24.29 5.70
C SER A 171 -8.81 24.42 6.47
N HIS A 172 -9.47 23.31 6.83
CA HIS A 172 -10.79 23.34 7.46
C HIS A 172 -10.76 22.98 8.95
N LYS A 173 -9.58 23.06 9.58
CA LYS A 173 -9.49 23.32 11.02
C LYS A 173 -9.92 24.76 11.38
N GLU A 174 -10.22 25.59 10.38
CA GLU A 174 -10.90 26.86 10.56
C GLU A 174 -12.35 26.61 10.99
N PHE A 175 -12.69 27.11 12.19
CA PHE A 175 -14.03 27.03 12.74
C PHE A 175 -15.00 27.79 11.83
N GLN A 176 -15.97 27.08 11.23
CA GLN A 176 -17.19 27.76 10.80
C GLN A 176 -17.95 28.15 12.06
N SER A 177 -18.04 29.46 12.30
CA SER A 177 -18.85 30.04 13.36
C SER A 177 -20.28 29.50 13.27
N ALA A 178 -20.80 29.08 14.42
CA ALA A 178 -22.11 28.48 14.54
C ALA A 178 -23.21 29.53 14.32
N ASP A 179 -23.93 29.41 13.22
CA ASP A 179 -25.33 29.83 13.18
C ASP A 179 -26.13 28.72 13.88
N ASP A 180 -26.56 28.99 15.12
CA ASP A 180 -27.57 28.33 16.00
C ASP A 180 -27.73 26.79 16.03
N ILE A 181 -26.90 25.98 15.38
CA ILE A 181 -27.03 24.52 15.30
C ILE A 181 -25.90 23.78 16.06
N GLY A 182 -25.02 24.52 16.74
CA GLY A 182 -23.95 23.95 17.56
C GLY A 182 -22.78 23.37 16.75
N ARG A 183 -21.76 22.85 17.48
CA ARG A 183 -20.55 22.28 16.88
C ARG A 183 -20.87 20.96 16.19
N ARG A 184 -20.91 20.94 14.85
CA ARG A 184 -20.97 19.69 14.08
C ARG A 184 -19.55 19.16 13.79
N VAL A 185 -19.40 17.84 13.82
CA VAL A 185 -18.20 17.15 13.32
C VAL A 185 -18.27 17.20 11.79
N PHE A 186 -17.18 17.58 11.13
CA PHE A 186 -17.14 17.59 9.66
C PHE A 186 -17.33 16.17 9.10
N GLU A 187 -18.02 16.06 7.97
CA GLU A 187 -18.22 14.81 7.25
C GLU A 187 -17.34 14.75 5.98
N ALA A 188 -17.14 13.55 5.41
CA ALA A 188 -16.32 13.38 4.21
C ALA A 188 -16.85 14.21 3.02
N ASN A 189 -18.19 14.31 2.89
CA ASN A 189 -18.86 15.05 1.83
C ASN A 189 -18.56 16.55 1.87
N ASP A 190 -18.31 17.13 3.05
CA ASP A 190 -17.93 18.55 3.21
C ASP A 190 -16.63 18.89 2.45
N PHE A 191 -15.86 17.86 2.04
CA PHE A 191 -14.58 18.00 1.36
C PHE A 191 -14.60 17.44 -0.07
N GLY A 192 -15.77 17.05 -0.58
CA GLY A 192 -15.90 16.34 -1.86
C GLY A 192 -15.20 14.97 -1.84
N LEU A 193 -15.11 14.36 -0.65
CA LEU A 193 -14.60 13.01 -0.44
C LEU A 193 -15.79 12.07 -0.21
N VAL A 194 -15.69 10.83 -0.69
CA VAL A 194 -16.70 9.80 -0.45
C VAL A 194 -16.11 8.68 0.38
N TYR A 195 -16.91 8.08 1.25
CA TYR A 195 -16.44 7.04 2.17
C TYR A 195 -15.86 5.80 1.44
N SER A 196 -16.26 5.54 0.20
CA SER A 196 -15.64 4.50 -0.64
C SER A 196 -14.16 4.77 -0.94
N ASP A 197 -13.72 6.03 -0.92
CA ASP A 197 -12.33 6.44 -1.24
C ASP A 197 -11.30 5.67 -0.41
N ALA A 198 -11.62 5.37 0.86
CA ALA A 198 -10.74 4.62 1.74
C ALA A 198 -10.53 3.16 1.30
N ARG A 199 -11.56 2.52 0.72
CA ARG A 199 -11.47 1.17 0.14
C ARG A 199 -10.76 1.23 -1.21
N ASP A 200 -11.19 2.14 -2.07
CA ASP A 200 -10.73 2.25 -3.45
C ASP A 200 -9.22 2.54 -3.51
N ILE A 201 -8.70 3.41 -2.63
CA ILE A 201 -7.28 3.73 -2.58
C ILE A 201 -6.42 2.54 -2.11
N ILE A 202 -6.91 1.75 -1.14
CA ILE A 202 -6.24 0.55 -0.67
C ILE A 202 -6.14 -0.45 -1.82
N ASP A 203 -7.27 -0.74 -2.47
CA ASP A 203 -7.35 -1.71 -3.56
C ASP A 203 -6.47 -1.31 -4.76
N MET A 204 -6.52 -0.04 -5.18
CA MET A 204 -5.67 0.45 -6.28
C MET A 204 -4.18 0.43 -5.95
N SER A 205 -3.81 0.69 -4.68
CA SER A 205 -2.41 0.74 -4.28
C SER A 205 -1.75 -0.63 -4.13
N HIS A 206 -2.55 -1.67 -3.88
CA HIS A 206 -2.07 -3.04 -3.71
C HIS A 206 -1.20 -3.50 -4.89
N ASP A 207 -1.71 -3.30 -6.11
CA ASP A 207 -1.06 -3.73 -7.35
C ASP A 207 0.08 -2.79 -7.81
N ILE A 208 0.52 -1.90 -6.92
CA ILE A 208 1.71 -1.07 -7.06
C ILE A 208 2.73 -1.47 -5.99
N ILE A 209 2.31 -1.52 -4.72
CA ILE A 209 3.17 -1.75 -3.56
C ILE A 209 3.80 -3.15 -3.60
N PHE A 210 3.01 -4.20 -3.79
CA PHE A 210 3.51 -5.58 -3.69
C PHE A 210 4.37 -6.03 -4.88
N PRO A 211 4.09 -5.61 -6.13
CA PRO A 211 5.04 -5.81 -7.22
C PRO A 211 6.38 -5.13 -6.96
N LEU A 212 6.39 -3.88 -6.49
CA LEU A 212 7.63 -3.18 -6.12
C LEU A 212 8.35 -3.91 -4.97
N TYR A 213 7.64 -4.30 -3.92
CA TYR A 213 8.22 -5.09 -2.83
C TYR A 213 8.93 -6.35 -3.37
N SER A 214 8.28 -7.06 -4.29
CA SER A 214 8.83 -8.28 -4.90
C SER A 214 10.12 -8.00 -5.69
N LEU A 215 10.16 -6.92 -6.48
CA LEU A 215 11.34 -6.52 -7.26
C LEU A 215 12.58 -6.29 -6.38
N PHE A 216 12.41 -5.68 -5.20
CA PHE A 216 13.52 -5.34 -4.32
C PHE A 216 13.90 -6.45 -3.33
N THR A 217 13.00 -7.39 -3.04
CA THR A 217 13.23 -8.45 -2.03
C THR A 217 13.50 -9.82 -2.64
N LYS A 218 13.14 -10.03 -3.92
CA LYS A 218 13.05 -11.36 -4.56
C LYS A 218 12.04 -12.29 -3.86
N SER A 219 11.10 -11.73 -3.10
CA SER A 219 10.12 -12.49 -2.32
C SER A 219 8.71 -12.13 -2.74
N HIS A 220 7.83 -13.13 -2.76
CA HIS A 220 6.40 -12.90 -2.85
C HIS A 220 5.82 -12.75 -1.45
N PHE A 221 4.96 -11.75 -1.25
CA PHE A 221 4.24 -11.55 -0.01
C PHE A 221 2.78 -11.97 -0.20
N ASP A 222 2.27 -12.85 0.65
CA ASP A 222 0.88 -13.27 0.62
C ASP A 222 -0.04 -12.25 1.32
N SER A 223 -0.21 -11.12 0.65
CA SER A 223 -1.01 -9.99 1.14
C SER A 223 -2.49 -10.34 1.30
N LYS A 224 -3.01 -11.25 0.47
CA LYS A 224 -4.42 -11.64 0.48
C LYS A 224 -4.83 -12.30 1.79
N ASN A 225 -4.01 -13.21 2.31
CA ASN A 225 -4.29 -13.84 3.59
C ASN A 225 -4.25 -12.84 4.75
N SER A 226 -3.31 -11.89 4.76
CA SER A 226 -3.29 -10.81 5.75
C SER A 226 -4.55 -9.94 5.69
N MET A 227 -4.95 -9.49 4.50
CA MET A 227 -6.15 -8.65 4.33
C MET A 227 -7.45 -9.40 4.70
N ASN A 228 -7.52 -10.70 4.42
CA ASN A 228 -8.63 -11.54 4.87
C ASN A 228 -8.69 -11.65 6.40
N HIS A 229 -7.54 -11.82 7.05
CA HIS A 229 -7.47 -11.83 8.51
C HIS A 229 -7.96 -10.50 9.11
N HIS A 230 -7.56 -9.35 8.55
CA HIS A 230 -8.04 -8.04 8.99
C HIS A 230 -9.56 -7.89 8.91
N LYS A 231 -10.18 -8.44 7.85
CA LYS A 231 -11.64 -8.48 7.70
C LYS A 231 -12.31 -9.29 8.80
N ILE A 232 -11.74 -10.45 9.17
CA ILE A 232 -12.25 -11.29 10.26
C ILE A 232 -12.18 -10.53 11.59
N VAL A 233 -11.02 -9.96 11.91
CA VAL A 233 -10.80 -9.20 13.14
C VAL A 233 -11.79 -8.04 13.25
N ALA A 234 -11.98 -7.26 12.17
CA ALA A 234 -12.92 -6.15 12.17
C ALA A 234 -14.36 -6.61 12.42
N LYS A 235 -14.78 -7.72 11.81
CA LYS A 235 -16.11 -8.29 12.03
C LYS A 235 -16.30 -8.73 13.49
N GLU A 236 -15.31 -9.43 14.06
CA GLU A 236 -15.36 -9.88 15.45
C GLU A 236 -15.37 -8.72 16.45
N PHE A 237 -14.59 -7.67 16.18
CA PHE A 237 -14.52 -6.47 17.01
C PHE A 237 -15.89 -5.80 17.17
N TRP A 238 -16.63 -5.63 16.07
CA TRP A 238 -17.94 -4.98 16.08
C TRP A 238 -19.10 -5.91 16.45
N ALA A 239 -18.89 -7.22 16.44
CA ALA A 239 -19.91 -8.19 16.83
C ALA A 239 -20.15 -8.22 18.35
N LYS A 240 -19.11 -7.89 19.14
CA LYS A 240 -19.18 -7.78 20.60
C LYS A 240 -19.73 -6.43 21.04
#